data_AF-A0A399NTT6-F1
#
_entry.id   AF-A0A399NTT6-F1
#
_cell.length_a   1.000
_cell.length_b   1.000
_cell.length_c   1.000
_cell.angle_alpha   90.00
_cell.angle_beta   90.00
_cell.angle_gamma   90.00
#
_symmetry.space_group_name_H-M   'P 1'
#
loop_
_entity.id
_entity.type
_entity.pdbx_description
1 polymer ?
#
loop_
_entity_poly.entity_id
_entity_poly.type
_entity_poly.pdbx_seq_one_letter_code
_entity_poly.pdbx_strand_id
1 'polypeptide(L)'
;ADAAPGALPASVPVALGWSATDGEAAGVAAQLNAGDGSPTGVQDVIGRFLPSEQPEPSGEGQDPQRMTRLSTAALVNLWPGDVGDVYNGFIVASTPVAGLTAIDSPPPSEAVQLNWLNIFYAAEWAVFAIFAIVIWYRTVRDTWTREQPGYREDDDEDDDDEPLPEGDRDDPVGAPGRGSRADADR
;
A
#
# COMPACT_ATOMS: atom_id res chain seq x y z
N ALA A 1 18.05 -13.37 -29.07
CA ALA A 1 17.86 -14.60 -29.85
C ALA A 1 17.74 -14.18 -31.30
N ASP A 2 18.51 -14.78 -32.20
CA ASP A 2 18.39 -14.48 -33.62
C ASP A 2 17.05 -15.03 -34.13
N ALA A 3 16.31 -14.27 -34.93
CA ALA A 3 14.99 -14.66 -35.39
C ALA A 3 15.10 -15.89 -36.31
N ALA A 4 14.18 -16.84 -36.18
CA ALA A 4 14.15 -18.00 -37.07
C ALA A 4 13.95 -17.53 -38.54
N PRO A 5 14.59 -18.18 -39.52
CA PRO A 5 14.44 -17.78 -40.92
C PRO A 5 12.98 -17.85 -41.35
N GLY A 6 12.43 -16.70 -41.78
CA GLY A 6 11.03 -16.53 -42.17
C GLY A 6 10.09 -16.03 -41.06
N ALA A 7 10.59 -15.81 -39.84
CA ALA A 7 9.80 -15.14 -38.80
C ALA A 7 9.63 -13.65 -39.13
N LEU A 8 8.40 -13.17 -39.06
CA LEU A 8 8.10 -11.75 -39.16
C LEU A 8 8.72 -11.00 -37.97
N PRO A 9 9.18 -9.75 -38.15
CA PRO A 9 9.66 -8.95 -37.04
C PRO A 9 8.55 -8.73 -36.01
N ALA A 10 8.95 -8.56 -34.76
CA ALA A 10 8.00 -8.18 -33.71
C ALA A 10 7.45 -6.76 -33.98
N SER A 11 6.17 -6.57 -33.68
CA SER A 11 5.41 -5.34 -33.94
C SER A 11 4.99 -4.66 -32.64
N VAL A 12 4.89 -3.33 -32.67
CA VAL A 12 4.38 -2.54 -31.55
C VAL A 12 3.54 -1.37 -32.09
N PRO A 13 2.34 -1.11 -31.55
CA PRO A 13 1.60 0.11 -31.87
C PRO A 13 2.35 1.36 -31.42
N VAL A 14 2.33 2.39 -32.26
CA VAL A 14 2.92 3.69 -31.96
C VAL A 14 1.85 4.77 -32.12
N ALA A 15 1.57 5.51 -31.06
CA ALA A 15 0.74 6.71 -31.08
C ALA A 15 1.59 7.90 -31.56
N LEU A 16 1.31 8.37 -32.78
CA LEU A 16 2.14 9.32 -33.52
C LEU A 16 1.86 10.79 -33.20
N GLY A 17 0.79 11.11 -32.46
CA GLY A 17 0.41 12.46 -32.11
C GLY A 17 -1.08 12.59 -31.78
N TRP A 18 -1.50 13.81 -31.46
CA TRP A 18 -2.86 14.17 -31.08
C TRP A 18 -3.42 15.26 -32.01
N SER A 19 -4.73 15.26 -32.20
CA SER A 19 -5.47 16.37 -32.79
C SER A 19 -6.73 16.65 -31.97
N ALA A 20 -7.22 17.90 -32.03
CA ALA A 20 -8.43 18.29 -31.31
C ALA A 20 -9.70 17.72 -31.95
N THR A 21 -9.65 17.40 -33.24
CA THR A 21 -10.80 16.91 -34.00
C THR A 21 -10.50 15.59 -34.71
N ASP A 22 -11.53 14.76 -34.83
CA ASP A 22 -11.48 13.50 -35.58
C ASP A 22 -11.17 13.75 -37.07
N GLY A 23 -11.65 14.87 -37.63
CA GLY A 23 -11.43 15.23 -39.03
C GLY A 23 -9.97 15.53 -39.34
N GLU A 24 -9.27 16.24 -38.45
CA GLU A 24 -7.82 16.49 -38.57
C GLU A 24 -7.02 15.19 -38.45
N ALA A 25 -7.34 14.34 -37.46
CA ALA A 25 -6.70 13.03 -37.31
C ALA A 25 -6.90 12.16 -38.55
N ALA A 26 -8.13 12.08 -39.06
CA ALA A 26 -8.45 11.31 -40.25
C ALA A 26 -7.73 11.82 -41.49
N GLY A 27 -7.59 13.14 -41.65
CA GLY A 27 -6.83 13.76 -42.73
C GLY A 27 -5.35 13.38 -42.71
N VAL A 28 -4.71 13.47 -41.53
CA VAL A 28 -3.30 13.06 -41.37
C VAL A 28 -3.14 11.56 -41.59
N ALA A 29 -4.02 10.73 -41.04
CA ALA A 29 -3.98 9.29 -41.24
C ALA A 29 -4.12 8.90 -42.72
N ALA A 30 -5.01 9.57 -43.47
CA ALA A 30 -5.18 9.33 -44.90
C ALA A 30 -3.90 9.68 -45.70
N GLN A 31 -3.23 10.78 -45.37
CA GLN A 31 -1.96 11.15 -46.01
C GLN A 31 -0.87 10.11 -45.75
N LEU A 32 -0.70 9.70 -44.49
CA LEU A 32 0.27 8.67 -44.11
C LEU A 32 0.00 7.33 -44.79
N ASN A 33 -1.27 6.91 -44.87
CA ASN A 33 -1.67 5.68 -45.56
C ASN A 33 -1.47 5.75 -47.07
N ALA A 34 -1.55 6.94 -47.67
CA ALA A 34 -1.21 7.17 -49.08
C ALA A 34 0.32 7.19 -49.33
N GLY A 35 1.13 7.16 -48.27
CA GLY A 35 2.59 7.22 -48.33
C GLY A 35 3.17 8.63 -48.21
N ASP A 36 2.34 9.66 -48.20
CA ASP A 36 2.77 11.05 -48.10
C ASP A 36 3.20 11.38 -46.66
N GLY A 37 4.50 11.54 -46.45
CA GLY A 37 5.07 11.73 -45.12
C GLY A 37 5.18 10.44 -44.30
N SER A 38 4.88 9.28 -44.89
CA SER A 38 5.11 7.99 -44.26
C SER A 38 6.61 7.70 -44.16
N PRO A 39 7.14 7.32 -42.98
CA PRO A 39 8.55 7.00 -42.84
C PRO A 39 8.91 5.78 -43.72
N THR A 40 9.93 5.93 -44.57
CA THR A 40 10.43 4.82 -45.40
C THR A 40 11.72 4.24 -44.80
N GLY A 41 11.80 2.91 -44.74
CA GLY A 41 12.99 2.22 -44.22
C GLY A 41 13.00 2.10 -42.69
N VAL A 42 14.20 1.84 -42.14
CA VAL A 42 14.40 1.69 -40.69
C VAL A 42 14.41 3.07 -40.05
N GLN A 43 13.60 3.26 -39.00
CA GLN A 43 13.42 4.53 -38.31
C GLN A 43 13.53 4.36 -36.81
N ASP A 44 14.23 5.29 -36.15
CA ASP A 44 14.29 5.35 -34.70
C ASP A 44 13.03 6.06 -34.17
N VAL A 45 12.29 5.37 -33.30
CA VAL A 45 11.14 5.92 -32.60
C VAL A 45 11.49 6.05 -31.12
N ILE A 46 11.55 7.29 -30.64
CA ILE A 46 11.71 7.60 -29.22
C ILE A 46 10.34 7.96 -28.66
N GLY A 47 9.97 7.31 -27.56
CA GLY A 47 8.67 7.51 -26.93
C GLY A 47 8.55 6.81 -25.59
N ARG A 48 7.41 7.02 -24.93
CA ARG A 48 7.08 6.35 -23.66
C ARG A 48 6.32 5.07 -23.94
N PHE A 49 6.83 3.95 -23.43
CA PHE A 49 6.10 2.69 -23.45
C PHE A 49 5.01 2.68 -22.37
N LEU A 50 3.79 2.34 -22.76
CA LEU A 50 2.62 2.23 -21.89
C LEU A 50 1.98 0.85 -22.02
N PRO A 51 1.40 0.32 -20.93
CA PRO A 51 0.70 -0.95 -20.96
C PRO A 51 -0.53 -0.87 -21.88
N SER A 52 -0.91 -1.98 -22.50
CA SER A 52 -2.12 -2.03 -23.32
C SER A 52 -3.36 -1.77 -22.48
N GLU A 53 -4.27 -0.97 -23.00
CA GLU A 53 -5.57 -0.76 -22.38
C GLU A 53 -6.53 -1.92 -22.72
N GLN A 54 -7.55 -2.09 -21.88
CA GLN A 54 -8.61 -3.05 -22.17
C GLN A 54 -9.49 -2.53 -23.31
N PRO A 55 -9.89 -3.40 -24.25
CA PRO A 55 -10.85 -3.01 -25.27
C PRO A 55 -12.19 -2.74 -24.60
N GLU A 56 -12.76 -1.57 -24.88
CA GLU A 56 -14.11 -1.21 -24.46
C GLU A 56 -14.99 -1.09 -25.72
N PRO A 57 -16.23 -1.61 -25.69
CA PRO A 57 -17.16 -1.41 -26.79
C PRO A 57 -17.55 0.08 -26.89
N SER A 58 -17.82 0.54 -28.11
CA SER A 58 -18.40 1.86 -28.33
C SER A 58 -19.71 2.00 -27.57
N GLY A 59 -19.96 3.20 -27.02
CA GLY A 59 -21.23 3.48 -26.35
C GLY A 59 -22.41 3.54 -27.32
N GLU A 60 -23.63 3.52 -26.77
CA GLU A 60 -24.87 3.47 -27.54
C GLU A 60 -24.98 4.66 -28.54
N GLY A 61 -25.28 4.36 -29.81
CA GLY A 61 -25.38 5.35 -30.88
C GLY A 61 -24.04 5.89 -31.40
N GLN A 62 -22.89 5.41 -30.90
CA GLN A 62 -21.58 5.74 -31.43
C GLN A 62 -21.18 4.78 -32.56
N ASP A 63 -20.24 5.22 -33.39
CA ASP A 63 -19.63 4.38 -34.42
C ASP A 63 -18.99 3.13 -33.78
N PRO A 64 -19.38 1.91 -34.20
CA PRO A 64 -18.78 0.66 -33.71
C PRO A 64 -17.27 0.55 -33.93
N GLN A 65 -16.72 1.30 -34.88
CA GLN A 65 -15.28 1.34 -35.18
C GLN A 65 -14.54 2.41 -34.36
N ARG A 66 -15.26 3.26 -33.62
CA ARG A 66 -14.65 4.27 -32.76
C ARG A 66 -13.95 3.61 -31.58
N MET A 67 -12.65 3.82 -31.47
CA MET A 67 -11.86 3.36 -30.33
C MET A 67 -11.62 4.52 -29.36
N THR A 68 -12.02 4.36 -28.11
CA THR A 68 -11.75 5.32 -27.01
C THR A 68 -10.61 4.87 -26.11
N ARG A 69 -10.14 3.63 -26.29
CA ARG A 69 -9.04 3.00 -25.57
C ARG A 69 -7.99 2.51 -26.57
N LEU A 70 -6.73 2.63 -26.21
CA LEU A 70 -5.63 2.09 -27.02
C LEU A 70 -5.33 0.66 -26.60
N SER A 71 -6.13 -0.26 -27.14
CA SER A 71 -5.98 -1.70 -26.92
C SER A 71 -5.19 -2.34 -28.05
N THR A 72 -4.04 -2.93 -27.71
CA THR A 72 -3.18 -3.63 -28.68
C THR A 72 -3.90 -4.84 -29.30
N ALA A 73 -4.69 -5.54 -28.48
CA ALA A 73 -5.50 -6.67 -28.93
C ALA A 73 -6.64 -6.27 -29.88
N ALA A 74 -7.11 -5.03 -29.83
CA ALA A 74 -8.07 -4.51 -30.81
C ALA A 74 -7.36 -4.10 -32.10
N LEU A 75 -6.24 -3.36 -31.99
CA LEU A 75 -5.47 -2.84 -33.13
C LEU A 75 -4.90 -3.93 -34.04
N VAL A 76 -4.47 -5.06 -33.48
CA VAL A 76 -3.92 -6.16 -34.28
C VAL A 76 -4.92 -6.70 -35.31
N ASN A 77 -6.23 -6.58 -35.05
CA ASN A 77 -7.27 -7.01 -36.00
C ASN A 77 -7.51 -5.99 -37.13
N LEU A 78 -6.94 -4.77 -37.02
CA LEU A 78 -7.10 -3.70 -37.99
C LEU A 78 -5.89 -3.56 -38.93
N TRP A 79 -4.73 -4.09 -38.54
CA TRP A 79 -3.53 -3.98 -39.35
C TRP A 79 -3.64 -4.83 -40.63
N PRO A 80 -3.28 -4.26 -41.80
CA PRO A 80 -3.26 -5.02 -43.04
C PRO A 80 -2.06 -5.97 -43.08
N GLY A 81 -2.30 -7.18 -43.58
CA GLY A 81 -1.25 -8.18 -43.81
C GLY A 81 -0.88 -9.01 -42.59
N ASP A 82 0.14 -9.84 -42.75
CA ASP A 82 0.63 -10.69 -41.67
C ASP A 82 1.53 -9.87 -40.73
N VAL A 83 1.21 -9.91 -39.44
CA VAL A 83 2.01 -9.28 -38.37
C VAL A 83 2.67 -10.37 -37.52
N GLY A 84 3.93 -10.13 -37.13
CA GLY A 84 4.65 -11.02 -36.22
C GLY A 84 4.18 -10.90 -34.77
N ASP A 85 5.03 -11.30 -33.84
CA ASP A 85 4.76 -11.18 -32.41
C ASP A 85 4.50 -9.72 -32.03
N VAL A 86 3.39 -9.44 -31.35
CA VAL A 86 3.02 -8.07 -30.96
C VAL A 86 3.32 -7.84 -29.48
N TYR A 87 4.05 -6.77 -29.17
CA TYR A 87 4.29 -6.36 -27.78
C TYR A 87 2.98 -6.01 -27.06
N ASN A 88 2.81 -6.43 -25.81
CA ASN A 88 1.63 -6.09 -25.01
C ASN A 88 1.74 -4.67 -24.44
N GLY A 89 1.46 -3.68 -25.29
CA GLY A 89 1.59 -2.27 -24.96
C GLY A 89 1.80 -1.44 -26.21
N PHE A 90 1.98 -0.14 -26.01
CA PHE A 90 2.13 0.81 -27.11
C PHE A 90 3.14 1.89 -26.74
N ILE A 91 3.69 2.55 -27.75
CA ILE A 91 4.63 3.66 -27.58
C ILE A 91 3.91 4.97 -27.88
N VAL A 92 3.97 5.93 -26.97
CA VAL A 92 3.59 7.32 -27.26
C VAL A 92 4.83 8.03 -27.77
N ALA A 93 4.84 8.40 -29.05
CA ALA A 93 5.98 9.07 -29.67
C ALA A 93 6.25 10.43 -28.99
N SER A 94 7.51 10.70 -28.66
CA SER A 94 7.92 11.98 -28.07
C SER A 94 7.84 13.13 -29.08
N THR A 95 8.06 12.84 -30.36
CA THR A 95 7.95 13.80 -31.44
C THR A 95 6.70 13.48 -32.26
N PRO A 96 5.73 14.41 -32.37
CA PRO A 96 4.55 14.16 -33.18
C PRO A 96 4.89 14.23 -34.67
N VAL A 97 4.14 13.50 -35.49
CA VAL A 97 4.20 13.65 -36.95
C VAL A 97 3.61 15.00 -37.38
N ALA A 98 3.98 15.45 -38.58
CA ALA A 98 3.51 16.71 -39.13
C ALA A 98 1.96 16.76 -39.15
N GLY A 99 1.39 17.87 -38.71
CA GLY A 99 -0.06 18.06 -38.61
C GLY A 99 -0.69 17.60 -37.30
N LEU A 100 0.07 16.97 -36.39
CA LEU A 100 -0.38 16.60 -35.05
C LEU A 100 0.41 17.34 -33.97
N THR A 101 -0.15 17.39 -32.76
CA THR A 101 0.56 17.87 -31.57
C THR A 101 1.05 16.71 -30.72
N ALA A 102 1.98 17.00 -29.80
CA ALA A 102 2.47 15.99 -28.87
C ALA A 102 1.34 15.51 -27.96
N ILE A 103 1.31 14.20 -27.69
CA ILE A 103 0.38 13.60 -26.73
C ILE A 103 0.90 13.90 -25.33
N ASP A 104 0.07 14.53 -24.51
CA ASP A 104 0.40 14.75 -23.10
C ASP A 104 0.35 13.42 -22.34
N SER A 105 1.50 13.04 -21.78
CA SER A 105 1.72 11.71 -21.22
C SER A 105 2.71 11.78 -20.04
N PRO A 106 2.39 12.53 -18.97
CA PRO A 106 3.31 12.71 -17.86
C PRO A 106 3.54 11.38 -17.12
N PRO A 107 4.73 11.16 -16.55
CA PRO A 107 4.95 10.06 -15.62
C PRO A 107 4.04 10.21 -14.41
N PRO A 108 3.55 9.11 -13.81
CA PRO A 108 2.86 9.16 -12.53
C PRO A 108 3.73 9.93 -11.54
N SER A 109 3.14 10.90 -10.82
CA SER A 109 3.87 11.61 -9.80
C SER A 109 4.17 10.64 -8.65
N GLU A 110 5.45 10.36 -8.41
CA GLU A 110 5.93 9.72 -7.19
C GLU A 110 5.88 10.73 -6.02
N ALA A 111 4.73 11.39 -5.84
CA ALA A 111 4.51 12.15 -4.63
C ALA A 111 4.49 11.13 -3.48
N VAL A 112 5.61 11.03 -2.76
CA VAL A 112 5.74 10.27 -1.52
C VAL A 112 4.78 10.91 -0.51
N GLN A 113 3.52 10.50 -0.59
CA GLN A 113 2.52 10.88 0.39
C GLN A 113 2.88 10.13 1.66
N LEU A 114 3.31 10.87 2.68
CA LEU A 114 3.49 10.31 4.02
C LEU A 114 2.17 9.67 4.44
N ASN A 115 2.14 8.34 4.42
CA ASN A 115 0.96 7.59 4.80
C ASN A 115 0.88 7.55 6.33
N TRP A 116 0.09 8.46 6.90
CA TRP A 116 -0.12 8.59 8.34
C TRP A 116 -0.58 7.29 9.01
N LEU A 117 -1.27 6.41 8.27
CA LEU A 117 -1.66 5.08 8.77
C LEU A 117 -0.43 4.20 9.03
N ASN A 118 0.54 4.20 8.10
CA ASN A 118 1.79 3.47 8.26
C ASN A 118 2.63 4.04 9.43
N ILE A 119 2.64 5.37 9.59
CA ILE A 119 3.32 6.02 10.73
C ILE A 119 2.68 5.60 12.06
N PHE A 120 1.35 5.56 12.13
CA PHE A 120 0.64 5.11 13.32
C PHE A 120 0.94 3.64 13.64
N TYR A 121 0.93 2.76 12.63
CA TYR A 121 1.31 1.36 12.77
C TYR A 121 2.74 1.22 13.29
N ALA A 122 3.69 1.96 12.73
CA ALA A 122 5.07 1.98 13.21
C ALA A 122 5.18 2.44 14.67
N ALA A 123 4.40 3.45 15.07
CA ALA A 123 4.35 3.92 16.46
C ALA A 123 3.76 2.86 17.41
N GLU A 124 2.71 2.16 16.99
CA GLU A 124 2.12 1.05 17.74
C GLU A 124 3.15 -0.08 17.97
N TRP A 125 3.88 -0.49 16.93
CA TRP A 125 4.96 -1.47 17.09
C TRP A 125 6.06 -1.02 18.03
N ALA A 126 6.45 0.25 17.96
CA ALA A 126 7.44 0.80 18.87
C ALA A 126 6.98 0.68 20.33
N VAL A 127 5.71 0.99 20.60
CA VAL A 127 5.12 0.85 21.94
C VAL A 127 5.14 -0.62 22.40
N PHE A 128 4.74 -1.57 21.55
CA PHE A 128 4.80 -2.99 21.90
C PHE A 128 6.22 -3.49 22.13
N ALA A 129 7.17 -3.08 21.30
CA ALA A 129 8.57 -3.44 21.46
C ALA A 129 9.13 -2.92 22.80
N ILE A 130 8.78 -1.68 23.18
CA ILE A 130 9.17 -1.10 24.48
C ILE A 130 8.60 -1.93 25.63
N PHE A 131 7.30 -2.25 25.60
CA PHE A 131 6.68 -3.08 26.63
C PHE A 131 7.31 -4.46 26.74
N ALA A 132 7.57 -5.12 25.60
CA ALA A 132 8.22 -6.42 25.56
C ALA A 132 9.62 -6.39 26.19
N ILE A 133 10.43 -5.38 25.86
CA ILE A 133 11.77 -5.20 26.42
C ILE A 133 11.72 -4.94 27.94
N VAL A 134 10.80 -4.08 28.40
CA VAL A 134 10.64 -3.78 29.84
C VAL A 134 10.24 -5.03 30.62
N ILE A 135 9.24 -5.77 30.13
CA ILE A 135 8.78 -7.00 30.78
C ILE A 135 9.90 -8.05 30.79
N TRP A 136 10.62 -8.21 29.68
CA TRP A 136 11.75 -9.12 29.60
C TRP A 136 12.85 -8.76 30.60
N TYR A 137 13.29 -7.50 30.60
CA TYR A 137 14.33 -7.02 31.53
C TYR A 137 13.92 -7.23 32.99
N ARG A 138 12.68 -6.86 33.33
CA ARG A 138 12.16 -7.02 34.69
C ARG A 138 12.11 -8.50 35.08
N THR A 139 11.60 -9.36 34.21
CA THR A 139 11.52 -10.81 34.47
C THR A 139 12.90 -11.42 34.69
N VAL A 140 13.89 -11.08 33.85
CA VAL A 140 15.27 -11.59 33.95
C VAL A 140 15.94 -11.10 35.25
N ARG A 141 15.76 -9.82 35.61
CA ARG A 141 16.30 -9.25 36.85
C ARG A 141 15.65 -9.88 38.09
N ASP A 142 14.34 -10.08 38.07
CA ASP A 142 13.59 -10.70 39.17
C ASP A 142 14.06 -12.15 39.39
N THR A 143 14.34 -12.91 38.33
CA THR A 143 14.93 -14.25 38.44
C THR A 143 16.37 -14.24 38.95
N TRP A 144 17.20 -13.31 38.47
CA TRP A 144 18.61 -13.19 38.89
C TRP A 144 18.77 -12.81 40.37
N THR A 145 17.87 -11.98 40.90
CA THR A 145 17.92 -11.54 42.30
C THR A 145 17.52 -12.67 43.26
N ARG A 146 16.62 -13.57 42.83
CA ARG A 146 16.12 -14.68 43.65
C ARG A 146 17.12 -15.83 43.79
N GLU A 147 18.08 -15.92 42.87
CA GLU A 147 19.14 -16.94 42.87
C GLU A 147 20.42 -16.49 43.58
N GLN A 148 20.47 -15.26 44.11
CA GLN A 148 21.56 -14.80 44.98
C GLN A 148 21.24 -15.10 46.45
N PRO A 149 21.82 -16.14 47.07
CA PRO A 149 21.74 -16.34 48.50
C PRO A 149 22.58 -15.26 49.20
N GLY A 150 21.94 -14.22 49.76
CA GLY A 150 22.69 -13.22 50.54
C GLY A 150 22.00 -11.94 51.00
N TYR A 151 20.76 -11.64 50.62
CA TYR A 151 20.02 -10.49 51.18
C TYR A 151 18.73 -10.96 51.85
N ARG A 152 18.89 -11.64 52.98
CA ARG A 152 17.94 -11.55 54.09
C ARG A 152 18.59 -10.54 55.03
N GLU A 153 18.29 -9.26 54.86
CA GLU A 153 18.50 -8.29 55.95
C GLU A 153 17.35 -8.57 56.93
N ASP A 154 17.64 -9.40 57.92
CA ASP A 154 17.54 -9.02 59.33
C ASP A 154 16.42 -8.00 59.64
N ASP A 155 15.17 -8.48 59.73
CA ASP A 155 14.03 -7.77 60.34
C ASP A 155 13.54 -8.58 61.57
N ASP A 156 14.48 -9.22 62.26
CA ASP A 156 14.31 -9.85 63.56
C ASP A 156 15.06 -8.99 64.59
N GLU A 157 14.51 -7.86 65.00
CA GLU A 157 14.86 -7.17 66.26
C GLU A 157 13.78 -6.12 66.58
N ASP A 158 12.79 -6.52 67.38
CA ASP A 158 12.31 -5.78 68.55
C ASP A 158 11.34 -6.72 69.32
N ASP A 159 11.96 -7.62 70.08
CA ASP A 159 11.42 -8.17 71.32
C ASP A 159 11.16 -7.01 72.28
N ASP A 160 9.89 -6.68 72.53
CA ASP A 160 9.48 -5.97 73.74
C ASP A 160 8.29 -6.73 74.38
N ASP A 161 8.62 -7.89 74.95
CA ASP A 161 7.87 -8.48 76.05
C ASP A 161 8.02 -7.57 77.30
N GLU A 162 7.08 -6.65 77.54
CA GLU A 162 6.98 -5.94 78.82
C GLU A 162 5.92 -6.58 79.74
N PRO A 163 6.24 -6.99 80.99
CA PRO A 163 5.38 -7.82 81.82
C PRO A 163 4.29 -7.04 82.56
N LEU A 164 3.10 -7.65 82.67
CA LEU A 164 1.96 -7.12 83.41
C LEU A 164 2.19 -7.06 84.94
N PRO A 165 1.81 -5.98 85.64
CA PRO A 165 1.57 -6.03 87.07
C PRO A 165 0.11 -6.37 87.39
N GLU A 166 -0.09 -7.48 88.10
CA GLU A 166 -1.36 -7.88 88.72
C GLU A 166 -1.68 -7.03 89.96
N GLY A 167 -2.95 -6.59 90.06
CA GLY A 167 -3.68 -6.46 91.32
C GLY A 167 -4.05 -5.04 91.77
N ASP A 168 -5.32 -4.66 91.65
CA ASP A 168 -6.24 -4.80 92.79
C ASP A 168 -7.71 -4.82 92.32
N ARG A 169 -8.54 -5.50 93.11
CA ARG A 169 -9.94 -5.82 92.86
C ARG A 169 -10.84 -4.63 93.23
N ASP A 170 -11.92 -4.44 92.48
CA ASP A 170 -13.29 -4.28 93.01
C ASP A 170 -14.28 -3.94 91.87
N ASP A 171 -15.08 -4.94 91.49
CA ASP A 171 -16.44 -4.80 90.93
C ASP A 171 -17.43 -4.59 92.10
N PRO A 172 -18.71 -4.18 91.93
CA PRO A 172 -19.51 -4.21 90.69
C PRO A 172 -20.45 -2.99 90.49
N VAL A 173 -21.16 -2.94 89.35
CA VAL A 173 -22.65 -2.85 89.25
C VAL A 173 -23.08 -2.56 87.81
N GLY A 174 -23.99 -3.40 87.27
CA GLY A 174 -25.21 -2.84 86.66
C GLY A 174 -25.54 -3.04 85.18
N ALA A 175 -25.58 -4.28 84.69
CA ALA A 175 -26.69 -4.87 83.88
C ALA A 175 -27.10 -4.23 82.51
N PRO A 176 -27.94 -4.89 81.66
CA PRO A 176 -27.47 -5.33 80.34
C PRO A 176 -28.37 -4.98 79.12
N GLY A 177 -27.80 -5.19 77.92
CA GLY A 177 -28.50 -5.79 76.78
C GLY A 177 -29.23 -4.87 75.79
N ARG A 178 -29.00 -5.09 74.49
CA ARG A 178 -29.95 -5.77 73.58
C ARG A 178 -29.44 -5.66 72.14
N GLY A 179 -29.16 -6.79 71.52
CA GLY A 179 -28.97 -6.86 70.07
C GLY A 179 -30.30 -6.67 69.32
N SER A 180 -30.23 -6.08 68.13
CA SER A 180 -31.27 -6.20 67.12
C SER A 180 -30.61 -6.27 65.74
N ARG A 181 -30.72 -7.46 65.14
CA ARG A 181 -30.67 -7.69 63.70
C ARG A 181 -32.05 -7.37 63.14
N ALA A 182 -32.09 -6.58 62.08
CA ALA A 182 -33.11 -6.48 61.03
C ALA A 182 -32.52 -5.48 60.00
N ASP A 183 -32.69 -5.55 58.70
CA ASP A 183 -33.48 -6.41 57.82
C ASP A 183 -32.92 -6.21 56.39
N ALA A 184 -33.39 -7.06 55.49
CA ALA A 184 -33.17 -7.08 54.06
C ALA A 184 -33.70 -5.84 53.29
N ASP A 185 -33.49 -5.89 51.96
CA ASP A 185 -34.08 -5.11 50.86
C ASP A 185 -33.40 -3.78 50.45
N ARG A 186 -32.43 -3.88 49.54
CA ARG A 186 -32.64 -3.66 48.08
C ARG A 186 -31.36 -3.79 47.27
#